data_AF-A0A9D1K271-F1
#
_entry.id   AF-A0A9D1K271-F1
#
_cell.length_a   1.000
_cell.length_b   1.000
_cell.length_c   1.000
_cell.angle_alpha   90.00
_cell.angle_beta   90.00
_cell.angle_gamma   90.00
#
_symmetry.space_group_name_H-M   'P 1'
#
loop_
_entity.id
_entity.type
_entity.pdbx_description
1 polymer ?
#
loop_
_entity_poly.entity_id
_entity_poly.type
_entity_poly.pdbx_seq_one_letter_code
_entity_poly.pdbx_strand_id
1 'polypeptide(L)' 'MSYSVCLFGDSVAKGVIFDSIRRKYRVIKDCFAASMETQDHLRVTNYSKFGCTITKGRELLERHAAELSSYDFVV' A
#
# COMPACT_ATOMS: atom_id res chain seq x y z
N MET A 1 15.42 1.63 16.31
CA MET A 1 14.24 2.47 16.00
C MET A 1 13.63 1.93 14.73
N SER A 2 12.31 1.75 14.65
CA SER A 2 11.65 1.29 13.43
C SER A 2 11.06 2.49 12.70
N TYR A 3 11.37 2.64 11.42
CA TYR A 3 10.70 3.61 10.56
C TYR A 3 9.30 3.11 10.18
N SER A 4 8.41 4.05 9.92
CA SER A 4 7.01 3.85 9.57
C SER A 4 6.70 4.49 8.22
N VAL A 5 6.06 3.71 7.35
CA VAL A 5 5.69 4.14 5.99
C VAL A 5 4.17 4.01 5.83
N CYS A 6 3.53 5.07 5.37
CA CYS A 6 2.15 5.07 4.93
C CYS A 6 2.12 5.04 3.40
N LEU A 7 1.66 3.92 2.83
CA LEU A 7 1.68 3.67 1.40
C LEU A 7 0.27 3.80 0.80
N PHE A 8 0.10 4.75 -0.12
CA PHE A 8 -1.04 4.89 -0.99
C PHE A 8 -0.69 4.38 -2.40
N GLY A 9 -1.73 4.10 -3.18
CA GLY A 9 -1.54 3.62 -4.53
C GLY A 9 -2.70 2.77 -5.00
N ASP A 10 -2.43 2.03 -6.05
CA ASP A 10 -3.42 1.25 -6.77
C ASP A 10 -3.23 -0.27 -6.59
N SER A 11 -3.64 -1.02 -7.59
CA SER A 11 -3.44 -2.45 -7.76
C SER A 11 -2.01 -2.91 -7.50
N VAL A 12 -1.00 -2.17 -8.00
CA VAL A 12 0.41 -2.56 -7.94
C VAL A 12 0.92 -2.49 -6.52
N ALA A 13 0.75 -1.33 -5.87
CA ALA A 13 1.14 -1.12 -4.48
C ALA A 13 0.36 -2.04 -3.51
N LYS A 14 -0.88 -2.40 -3.86
CA LYS A 14 -1.69 -3.38 -3.12
C LYS A 14 -1.20 -4.83 -3.24
N GLY A 15 -0.32 -5.14 -4.20
CA GLY A 15 0.09 -6.51 -4.48
C GLY A 15 -0.97 -7.31 -5.25
N VAL A 16 -1.72 -6.66 -6.13
CA VAL A 16 -2.64 -7.34 -7.05
C VAL A 16 -1.88 -7.83 -8.27
N ILE A 17 -1.94 -9.15 -8.52
CA ILE A 17 -1.39 -9.79 -9.70
C ILE A 17 -2.49 -10.48 -10.51
N PHE A 18 -2.28 -10.63 -11.81
CA PHE A 18 -3.11 -11.49 -12.63
C PHE A 18 -2.65 -12.94 -12.52
N ASP A 19 -3.51 -13.81 -11.99
CA ASP A 19 -3.32 -15.25 -11.96
C ASP A 19 -3.77 -15.83 -13.30
N SER A 20 -2.81 -16.14 -14.18
CA SER A 20 -3.08 -16.63 -15.53
C SER A 20 -3.74 -18.01 -15.56
N ILE A 21 -3.43 -18.87 -14.58
CA ILE A 21 -4.02 -20.20 -14.44
C ILE A 21 -5.51 -20.08 -14.11
N ARG A 22 -5.85 -19.17 -13.20
CA ARG A 22 -7.24 -18.96 -12.75
C ARG A 22 -7.99 -17.88 -13.55
N ARG A 23 -7.31 -17.23 -14.49
CA ARG A 23 -7.79 -16.10 -15.30
C ARG A 23 -8.44 -15.00 -14.47
N LYS A 24 -7.86 -14.66 -13.31
CA LYS A 24 -8.41 -13.64 -12.39
C LYS A 24 -7.34 -12.86 -11.65
N TYR A 25 -7.68 -11.65 -11.24
CA TYR A 25 -6.83 -10.87 -10.35
C TYR A 25 -6.92 -11.38 -8.91
N ARG A 26 -5.79 -11.37 -8.21
CA ARG A 26 -5.72 -11.75 -6.79
C ARG A 26 -4.71 -10.89 -6.05
N VAL A 27 -4.98 -10.65 -4.78
CA VAL A 27 -4.00 -10.08 -3.84
C VAL A 27 -3.09 -11.20 -3.37
N ILE A 28 -1.77 -10.97 -3.41
CA ILE A 28 -0.77 -11.86 -2.81
C ILE A 28 -0.20 -11.23 -1.54
N LYS A 29 0.11 -12.08 -0.56
CA LYS A 29 0.74 -11.65 0.70
C LYS A 29 2.23 -11.32 0.52
N ASP A 30 2.88 -12.05 -0.39
CA ASP A 30 4.27 -11.80 -0.76
C ASP A 30 4.30 -10.77 -1.89
N CYS A 31 4.24 -9.50 -1.52
CA CYS A 31 4.24 -8.36 -2.43
C CYS A 31 5.24 -7.32 -1.95
N PHE A 32 5.53 -6.32 -2.78
CA PHE A 32 6.49 -5.25 -2.47
C PHE A 32 6.32 -4.66 -1.06
N ALA A 33 5.09 -4.32 -0.66
CA ALA A 33 4.83 -3.75 0.67
C ALA A 33 5.19 -4.73 1.80
N ALA A 34 4.91 -6.03 1.63
CA ALA A 34 5.28 -7.05 2.60
C ALA A 34 6.79 -7.32 2.59
N SER A 35 7.44 -7.31 1.41
CA SER A 35 8.90 -7.42 1.31
C SER A 35 9.60 -6.26 2.01
N MET A 36 9.04 -5.04 1.94
CA MET A 36 9.55 -3.88 2.69
C MET A 36 9.50 -4.11 4.21
N GLU A 37 8.45 -4.76 4.73
CA GLU A 37 8.35 -5.09 6.16
C GLU A 37 9.32 -6.20 6.60
N THR A 38 9.92 -6.96 5.66
CA THR A 38 10.98 -7.94 5.99
C THR A 38 12.34 -7.29 6.23
N GLN A 39 12.52 -6.02 5.83
CA GLN A 39 13.71 -5.25 6.16
C GLN A 39 13.63 -4.92 7.65
N ASP A 40 14.68 -5.29 8.41
CA ASP A 40 14.76 -4.94 9.81
C ASP A 40 14.50 -3.43 10.00
N HIS A 41 13.59 -3.12 10.91
CA HIS A 41 13.24 -1.74 11.30
C HIS A 41 12.31 -0.96 10.34
N LEU A 42 11.46 -1.62 9.56
CA LEU A 42 10.42 -0.95 8.76
C LEU A 42 9.01 -1.50 9.04
N ARG A 43 8.02 -0.60 9.18
CA ARG A 43 6.59 -0.94 9.27
C ARG A 43 5.82 -0.24 8.15
N VAL A 44 4.93 -0.95 7.47
CA VAL A 44 4.20 -0.39 6.32
C VAL A 44 2.69 -0.48 6.55
N THR A 45 2.04 0.67 6.67
CA THR A 45 0.58 0.77 6.56
C THR A 45 0.21 0.98 5.10
N ASN A 46 -0.44 -0.01 4.47
CA ASN A 46 -0.79 0.05 3.05
C ASN A 46 -2.28 0.34 2.83
N TYR A 47 -2.59 1.56 2.38
CA TYR A 47 -3.93 2.03 2.04
C TYR A 47 -4.31 1.86 0.56
N SER A 48 -3.46 1.23 -0.24
CA SER A 48 -3.68 1.06 -1.66
C SER A 48 -4.97 0.30 -2.00
N LYS A 49 -5.63 0.71 -3.09
CA LYS A 49 -6.91 0.16 -3.56
C LYS A 49 -6.82 -0.31 -5.00
N PHE A 50 -7.40 -1.47 -5.31
CA PHE A 50 -7.44 -1.97 -6.69
C PHE A 50 -8.17 -0.96 -7.60
N GLY A 51 -7.54 -0.56 -8.70
CA GLY A 51 -8.09 0.46 -9.62
C GLY A 51 -8.19 1.87 -9.05
N CYS A 52 -7.38 2.23 -8.04
CA CYS A 52 -7.39 3.58 -7.46
C CYS A 52 -6.88 4.61 -8.48
N THR A 53 -7.70 5.62 -8.77
CA THR A 53 -7.31 6.78 -9.59
C THR A 53 -6.88 7.94 -8.71
N ILE A 54 -6.28 8.98 -9.29
CA ILE A 54 -5.81 10.16 -8.54
C ILE A 54 -6.94 10.84 -7.75
N THR A 55 -8.13 10.99 -8.32
CA THR A 55 -9.27 11.59 -7.61
C THR A 55 -9.66 10.75 -6.39
N LYS A 56 -9.69 9.42 -6.53
CA LYS A 56 -10.02 8.53 -5.42
C LYS A 56 -8.90 8.47 -4.39
N GLY A 57 -7.65 8.55 -4.84
CA GLY A 57 -6.46 8.64 -3.99
C GLY A 57 -6.50 9.88 -3.10
N ARG A 58 -6.88 11.04 -3.66
CA ARG A 58 -7.04 12.27 -2.88
C ARG A 58 -8.09 12.13 -1.79
N GLU A 59 -9.27 11.60 -2.09
CA GLU A 59 -10.30 11.35 -1.06
C GLU A 59 -9.81 10.41 0.05
N LEU A 60 -8.97 9.43 -0.30
CA LEU A 60 -8.38 8.52 0.66
C LEU A 60 -7.35 9.25 1.55
N LEU A 61 -6.50 10.07 0.95
CA LEU A 61 -5.51 10.86 1.66
C LEU A 61 -6.17 11.85 2.62
N GLU A 62 -7.21 12.56 2.18
CA GLU A 62 -8.00 13.46 3.03
C GLU A 62 -8.64 12.73 4.22
N ARG A 63 -9.13 11.50 4.02
CA ARG A 63 -9.70 10.67 5.09
C ARG A 63 -8.66 10.29 6.16
N HIS A 64 -7.42 10.09 5.75
CA HIS A 64 -6.32 9.70 6.64
C HIS A 64 -5.44 10.89 7.06
N ALA A 65 -5.80 12.12 6.70
CA ALA A 65 -4.94 13.29 6.86
C ALA A 65 -4.45 13.51 8.31
N ALA A 66 -5.31 13.22 9.30
CA ALA A 66 -5.00 13.43 10.72
C ALA A 66 -3.89 12.50 11.25
N GLU A 67 -3.71 11.32 10.66
CA GLU A 67 -2.70 10.35 11.09
C GLU A 67 -1.41 10.39 10.24
N LEU A 68 -1.40 11.09 9.09
CA LEU A 68 -0.24 11.13 8.19
C LEU A 68 1.02 11.67 8.88
N SER A 69 0.87 12.65 9.78
CA SER A 69 1.99 13.25 10.52
C SER A 69 2.65 12.29 11.52
N SER A 70 2.02 11.16 11.83
CA SER A 70 2.58 10.13 12.72
C SER A 70 3.54 9.17 12.02
N TYR A 71 3.59 9.21 10.68
CA TYR A 71 4.48 8.37 9.88
C TYR A 71 5.78 9.09 9.53
N ASP A 72 6.88 8.34 9.45
CA ASP A 72 8.16 8.87 8.99
C ASP A 72 8.13 9.18 7.49
N PHE A 73 7.39 8.38 6.71
CA PHE A 73 7.23 8.54 5.27
C PHE A 73 5.77 8.34 4.83
N VAL A 74 5.33 9.17 3.89
CA VAL A 74 4.05 9.00 3.17
C VAL A 74 4.37 8.93 1.68
N VAL A 75 3.96 7.85 1.03
CA VAL A 75 4.29 7.53 -0.38
C VAL A 75 3.01 7.22 -1.14
#